data_AF-A0A226EVC3-F1
#
_entry.id   AF-A0A226EVC3-F1
#
_cell.length_a   1.000
_cell.length_b   1.000
_cell.length_c   1.000
_cell.angle_alpha   90.00
_cell.angle_beta   90.00
_cell.angle_gamma   90.00
#
_symmetry.space_group_name_H-M   'P 1'
#
loop_
_entity.id
_entity.type
_entity.pdbx_description
1 polymer ?
#
loop_
_entity_poly.entity_id
_entity_poly.type
_entity_poly.pdbx_seq_one_letter_code
_entity_poly.pdbx_strand_id
1 'polypeptide(L)'
;MTSKIILLVLATIAAVAAVPHKALKRPNHDHIDYYDCTGKATGKHVHPTDCTRFISCSAGGVASDMACPDCNQHDEKCAGEPFLRWSAATGNCEWPADTECSTDGDDSSGDSDCEGIAVDGDCDKDTCEHCGFCKDKMSHFYRCNRTFPSDPKLEITGKWVLESCDSDLWWNPDLKPEGVAVGGACDKWDNLSPETQKKYKDDKSCVDIPPVCAWGQDEADKCSERYWYLDPATMSEKENLSCPSGLLWDQATETCRSCANIDACEC
;
A
#
# COMPACT_ATOMS: atom_id res chain seq x y z
N MET A 1 49.15 -66.44 14.43
CA MET A 1 49.35 -65.03 14.06
C MET A 1 47.98 -64.40 13.85
N THR A 2 47.45 -63.72 14.86
CA THR A 2 46.11 -63.11 14.84
C THR A 2 46.29 -61.63 15.12
N SER A 3 46.22 -60.83 14.06
CA SER A 3 46.39 -59.38 14.11
C SER A 3 45.01 -58.73 14.31
N LYS A 4 44.80 -58.07 15.46
CA LYS A 4 43.60 -57.28 15.74
C LYS A 4 43.84 -55.85 15.27
N ILE A 5 43.08 -55.40 14.27
CA ILE A 5 43.06 -53.99 13.83
C ILE A 5 41.99 -53.28 14.67
N ILE A 6 42.40 -52.29 15.45
CA ILE A 6 41.52 -51.42 16.25
C ILE A 6 41.30 -50.15 15.43
N LEU A 7 40.08 -49.94 14.92
CA LEU A 7 39.65 -48.65 14.35
C LEU A 7 39.28 -47.70 15.48
N LEU A 8 40.04 -46.61 15.62
CA LEU A 8 39.71 -45.46 16.46
C LEU A 8 38.93 -44.44 15.61
N VAL A 9 37.63 -44.30 15.87
CA VAL A 9 36.79 -43.26 15.27
C VAL A 9 36.87 -42.03 16.17
N LEU A 10 37.63 -41.03 15.75
CA LEU A 10 37.71 -39.72 16.39
C LEU A 10 36.53 -38.86 15.93
N ALA A 11 35.53 -38.69 16.79
CA ALA A 11 34.46 -37.73 16.58
C ALA A 11 34.95 -36.33 16.97
N THR A 12 35.21 -35.47 15.98
CA THR A 12 35.50 -34.05 16.20
C THR A 12 34.20 -33.28 16.36
N ILE A 13 33.85 -32.93 17.59
CA ILE A 13 32.76 -32.02 17.89
C ILE A 13 33.28 -30.60 17.63
N ALA A 14 32.81 -29.97 16.56
CA ALA A 14 33.07 -28.55 16.31
C ALA A 14 32.22 -27.73 17.30
N ALA A 15 32.88 -27.08 18.27
CA ALA A 15 32.23 -26.14 19.15
C ALA A 15 31.91 -24.86 18.36
N VAL A 16 30.63 -24.61 18.11
CA VAL A 16 30.16 -23.33 17.56
C VAL A 16 30.24 -22.30 18.69
N ALA A 17 31.26 -21.44 18.65
CA ALA A 17 31.37 -20.32 19.56
C ALA A 17 30.29 -19.28 19.21
N ALA A 18 29.32 -19.08 20.12
CA ALA A 18 28.36 -17.98 20.00
C ALA A 18 29.11 -16.65 20.07
N VAL A 19 29.10 -15.89 18.97
CA VAL A 19 29.63 -14.53 18.94
C VAL A 19 28.61 -13.64 19.67
N PRO A 20 29.01 -12.88 20.71
CA PRO A 20 28.10 -11.95 21.37
C PRO A 20 27.72 -10.83 20.40
N HIS A 21 26.45 -10.78 20.00
CA HIS A 21 25.90 -9.68 19.23
C HIS A 21 25.92 -8.41 20.09
N LYS A 22 26.67 -7.40 19.66
CA LYS A 22 26.56 -6.05 20.22
C LYS A 22 25.18 -5.50 19.86
N ALA A 23 24.36 -5.19 20.86
CA ALA A 23 23.12 -4.46 20.68
C ALA A 23 23.39 -3.14 19.94
N LEU A 24 22.62 -2.89 18.88
CA LEU A 24 22.76 -1.71 18.03
C LEU A 24 21.99 -0.56 18.68
N LYS A 25 22.57 0.06 19.72
CA LYS A 25 21.92 1.22 20.37
C LYS A 25 21.72 2.37 19.39
N ARG A 26 20.48 2.60 18.96
CA ARG A 26 20.05 3.82 18.27
C ARG A 26 19.68 4.90 19.29
N PRO A 27 20.20 6.13 19.15
CA PRO A 27 19.83 7.23 20.03
C PRO A 27 18.42 7.74 19.71
N ASN A 28 17.75 8.22 20.75
CA ASN A 28 16.59 9.10 20.62
C ASN A 28 17.09 10.55 20.51
N HIS A 29 16.30 11.37 19.84
CA HIS A 29 16.58 12.79 19.64
C HIS A 29 15.47 13.62 20.28
N ASP A 30 15.77 14.27 21.39
CA ASP A 30 14.84 15.19 22.05
C ASP A 30 14.89 16.57 21.37
N HIS A 31 13.77 17.30 21.41
CA HIS A 31 13.67 18.69 20.91
C HIS A 31 14.11 18.86 19.45
N ILE A 32 13.59 18.02 18.56
CA ILE A 32 13.85 18.14 17.12
C ILE A 32 13.09 19.34 16.53
N ASP A 33 13.63 19.92 15.46
CA ASP A 33 13.07 21.07 14.75
C ASP A 33 12.57 20.74 13.33
N TYR A 34 12.84 19.52 12.84
CA TYR A 34 12.40 19.06 11.53
C TYR A 34 10.94 18.54 11.51
N TYR A 35 10.30 18.44 12.67
CA TYR A 35 8.91 18.00 12.80
C TYR A 35 8.15 18.96 13.71
N ASP A 36 7.03 19.50 13.22
CA ASP A 36 6.19 20.44 13.96
C ASP A 36 5.00 19.71 14.63
N CYS A 37 4.97 19.76 15.96
CA CYS A 37 3.86 19.24 16.75
C CYS A 37 2.77 20.30 17.04
N THR A 38 2.91 21.52 16.52
CA THR A 38 1.91 22.58 16.69
C THR A 38 0.57 22.16 16.08
N GLY A 39 -0.51 22.23 16.87
CA GLY A 39 -1.84 21.80 16.45
C GLY A 39 -2.06 20.28 16.46
N LYS A 40 -1.03 19.46 16.71
CA LYS A 40 -1.18 18.01 16.87
C LYS A 40 -1.54 17.63 18.30
N ALA A 41 -2.24 16.52 18.47
CA ALA A 41 -2.50 15.93 19.78
C ALA A 41 -1.19 15.52 20.47
N THR A 42 -1.13 15.67 21.79
CA THR A 42 -0.06 15.08 22.61
C THR A 42 -0.11 13.56 22.47
N GLY A 43 1.02 12.93 22.16
CA GLY A 43 1.06 11.50 21.89
C GLY A 43 2.17 11.09 20.94
N LYS A 44 2.07 9.87 20.43
CA LYS A 44 3.02 9.29 19.48
C LYS A 44 2.42 9.31 18.08
N HIS A 45 3.21 9.74 17.12
CA HIS A 45 2.87 9.90 15.71
C HIS A 45 3.88 9.12 14.88
N VAL A 46 3.54 8.79 13.63
CA VAL A 46 4.50 8.11 12.74
C VAL A 46 5.70 9.03 12.47
N HIS A 47 6.84 8.45 12.09
CA HIS A 47 8.01 9.23 11.70
C HIS A 47 7.95 9.53 10.19
N PRO A 48 8.38 10.70 9.70
CA PRO A 48 8.19 11.06 8.29
C PRO A 48 8.83 10.16 7.25
N THR A 49 9.95 9.53 7.59
CA THR A 49 10.78 8.79 6.61
C THR A 49 11.40 7.51 7.15
N ASP A 50 11.08 7.10 8.38
CA ASP A 50 11.75 5.96 9.03
C ASP A 50 10.76 5.18 9.90
N CYS A 51 10.24 4.07 9.38
CA CYS A 51 9.26 3.26 10.11
C CYS A 51 9.83 2.48 11.29
N THR A 52 11.13 2.56 11.54
CA THR A 52 11.74 2.03 12.76
C THR A 52 11.88 3.12 13.84
N ARG A 53 11.14 4.23 13.67
CA ARG A 53 11.08 5.38 14.58
C ARG A 53 9.65 5.92 14.67
N PHE A 54 9.40 6.77 15.65
CA PHE A 54 8.13 7.49 15.84
C PHE A 54 8.38 8.87 16.46
N ILE A 55 7.48 9.81 16.20
CA ILE A 55 7.54 11.16 16.80
C ILE A 55 6.68 11.21 18.06
N SER A 56 7.28 11.60 19.17
CA SER A 56 6.58 11.91 20.41
C SER A 56 6.32 13.41 20.50
N CYS A 57 5.06 13.82 20.36
CA CYS A 57 4.61 15.19 20.59
C CYS A 57 4.21 15.39 22.04
N SER A 58 4.74 16.44 22.66
CA SER A 58 4.42 16.84 24.03
C SER A 58 3.76 18.23 24.10
N ALA A 59 3.26 18.59 25.27
CA ALA A 59 2.57 19.86 25.46
C ALA A 59 3.47 21.05 25.06
N GLY A 60 2.88 22.02 24.35
CA GLY A 60 3.61 23.18 23.84
C GLY A 60 4.29 22.97 22.48
N GLY A 61 3.94 21.92 21.73
CA GLY A 61 4.42 21.70 20.37
C GLY A 61 5.84 21.14 20.30
N VAL A 62 6.36 20.58 21.40
CA VAL A 62 7.71 20.02 21.43
C VAL A 62 7.71 18.61 20.87
N ALA A 63 8.51 18.40 19.81
CA ALA A 63 8.70 17.13 19.14
C ALA A 63 9.95 16.40 19.66
N SER A 64 9.90 15.07 19.71
CA SER A 64 11.05 14.20 19.98
C SER A 64 10.98 12.98 19.08
N ASP A 65 12.11 12.58 18.51
CA ASP A 65 12.22 11.44 17.60
C ASP A 65 12.79 10.21 18.34
N MET A 66 11.99 9.16 18.36
CA MET A 66 12.15 8.00 19.21
C MET A 66 12.41 6.75 18.37
N ALA A 67 13.51 6.05 18.64
CA ALA A 67 13.82 4.79 17.99
C ALA A 67 12.97 3.65 18.54
N CYS A 68 12.51 2.76 17.66
CA CYS A 68 12.01 1.46 18.07
C CYS A 68 13.14 0.55 18.57
N PRO A 69 12.84 -0.42 19.46
CA PRO A 69 13.83 -1.36 19.96
C PRO A 69 14.48 -2.21 18.85
N ASP A 70 15.67 -2.74 19.14
CA ASP A 70 16.33 -3.75 18.31
C ASP A 70 15.42 -4.97 18.10
N CYS A 71 15.33 -5.43 16.85
CA CYS A 71 14.72 -6.71 16.54
C CYS A 71 15.81 -7.78 16.65
N ASN A 72 15.56 -8.82 17.43
CA ASN A 72 16.51 -9.92 17.56
C ASN A 72 16.61 -10.65 16.21
N GLN A 73 17.70 -10.45 15.47
CA GLN A 73 17.88 -10.98 14.11
C GLN A 73 17.76 -12.51 13.98
N HIS A 74 17.76 -13.26 15.09
CA HIS A 74 17.49 -14.72 15.09
C HIS A 74 16.01 -15.07 15.20
N ASP A 75 15.14 -14.10 15.39
CA ASP A 75 13.69 -14.27 15.40
C ASP A 75 13.17 -14.10 13.97
N GLU A 76 12.43 -15.10 13.49
CA GLU A 76 11.83 -15.11 12.14
C GLU A 76 10.88 -13.92 11.94
N LYS A 77 10.27 -13.41 13.02
CA LYS A 77 9.38 -12.25 12.99
C LYS A 77 10.08 -10.93 12.65
N CYS A 78 11.41 -10.90 12.75
CA CYS A 78 12.19 -9.74 12.35
C CYS A 78 12.30 -9.61 10.83
N ALA A 79 11.98 -10.65 10.05
CA ALA A 79 12.04 -10.61 8.58
C ALA A 79 13.39 -10.08 8.04
N GLY A 80 14.49 -10.31 8.76
CA GLY A 80 15.83 -9.81 8.43
C GLY A 80 16.11 -8.35 8.82
N GLU A 81 15.15 -7.65 9.43
CA GLU A 81 15.30 -6.27 9.88
C GLU A 81 16.04 -6.17 11.23
N PRO A 82 16.85 -5.12 11.43
CA PRO A 82 17.58 -4.91 12.68
C PRO A 82 16.75 -4.27 13.80
N PHE A 83 15.57 -3.69 13.50
CA PHE A 83 14.73 -2.96 14.47
C PHE A 83 13.25 -3.32 14.31
N LEU A 84 12.48 -3.20 15.40
CA LEU A 84 11.03 -3.24 15.35
C LEU A 84 10.50 -2.06 14.54
N ARG A 85 9.28 -2.19 14.01
CA ARG A 85 8.61 -1.15 13.23
C ARG A 85 7.50 -0.49 14.04
N TRP A 86 7.37 0.81 13.94
CA TRP A 86 6.28 1.55 14.57
C TRP A 86 4.95 1.25 13.86
N SER A 87 3.93 0.88 14.63
CA SER A 87 2.56 0.66 14.16
C SER A 87 1.65 1.77 14.66
N ALA A 88 1.12 2.59 13.73
CA ALA A 88 0.11 3.59 14.06
C ALA A 88 -1.19 2.96 14.57
N ALA A 89 -1.52 1.75 14.10
CA ALA A 89 -2.72 1.03 14.48
C ALA A 89 -2.71 0.62 15.97
N THR A 90 -1.56 0.17 16.49
CA THR A 90 -1.43 -0.25 17.89
C THR A 90 -0.82 0.81 18.80
N GLY A 91 -0.19 1.84 18.22
CA GLY A 91 0.54 2.86 18.96
C GLY A 91 1.80 2.31 19.65
N ASN A 92 2.41 1.26 19.08
CA ASN A 92 3.60 0.60 19.61
C ASN A 92 4.58 0.14 18.52
N CYS A 93 5.79 -0.22 18.93
CA CYS A 93 6.75 -0.88 18.05
C CYS A 93 6.45 -2.38 17.99
N GLU A 94 6.09 -2.86 16.81
CA GLU A 94 5.67 -4.23 16.54
C GLU A 94 6.71 -4.96 15.67
N TRP A 95 6.52 -6.27 15.56
CA TRP A 95 7.36 -7.12 14.72
C TRP A 95 7.24 -6.74 13.25
N PRO A 96 8.35 -6.62 12.50
CA PRO A 96 8.33 -6.30 11.07
C PRO A 96 7.46 -7.22 10.21
N ALA A 97 7.33 -8.50 10.58
CA ALA A 97 6.44 -9.44 9.90
C ALA A 97 4.94 -9.21 10.19
N ASP A 98 4.62 -8.56 11.32
CA ASP A 98 3.25 -8.35 11.80
C ASP A 98 2.76 -6.90 11.57
N THR A 99 3.64 -5.99 11.09
CA THR A 99 3.29 -4.60 10.78
C THR A 99 3.93 -4.12 9.49
N GLU A 100 3.11 -3.46 8.66
CA GLU A 100 3.60 -2.72 7.49
C GLU A 100 4.31 -1.43 7.94
N CYS A 101 5.26 -0.99 7.14
CA CYS A 101 6.02 0.24 7.36
C CYS A 101 5.09 1.43 7.10
N SER A 102 4.89 2.30 8.08
CA SER A 102 4.13 3.55 7.91
C SER A 102 5.04 4.72 8.27
N THR A 103 5.29 5.62 7.31
CA THR A 103 6.02 6.87 7.54
C THR A 103 5.14 8.05 7.10
N ASP A 104 5.27 9.26 7.67
CA ASP A 104 4.42 10.40 7.22
C ASP A 104 4.63 10.75 5.73
N GLY A 105 5.73 10.30 5.11
CA GLY A 105 6.01 10.40 3.68
C GLY A 105 5.79 9.10 2.90
N ASP A 106 5.38 8.03 3.59
CA ASP A 106 4.94 6.74 3.04
C ASP A 106 3.49 6.53 3.46
N ASP A 107 2.71 7.61 3.38
CA ASP A 107 1.27 7.55 3.21
C ASP A 107 0.96 7.13 1.76
N SER A 108 1.55 6.02 1.35
CA SER A 108 1.18 5.25 0.16
C SER A 108 -0.22 4.61 0.34
N SER A 109 -1.03 5.09 1.30
CA SER A 109 -2.44 4.80 1.42
C SER A 109 -3.30 5.82 0.65
N GLY A 110 -2.87 6.21 -0.56
CA GLY A 110 -3.73 6.89 -1.54
C GLY A 110 -4.30 8.26 -1.14
N ASP A 111 -3.91 8.83 0.00
CA ASP A 111 -4.56 10.02 0.58
C ASP A 111 -3.82 11.34 0.28
N SER A 112 -2.88 11.34 -0.68
CA SER A 112 -2.12 12.55 -1.05
C SER A 112 -3.00 13.68 -1.62
N ASP A 113 -4.22 13.36 -2.03
CA ASP A 113 -5.15 14.36 -2.56
C ASP A 113 -6.01 15.02 -1.48
N CYS A 114 -6.07 14.46 -0.27
CA CYS A 114 -6.91 14.95 0.83
C CYS A 114 -6.09 15.57 1.97
N GLU A 115 -4.90 16.09 1.67
CA GLU A 115 -4.01 16.69 2.67
C GLU A 115 -4.73 17.70 3.57
N GLY A 116 -4.62 17.51 4.88
CA GLY A 116 -5.19 18.41 5.88
C GLY A 116 -6.65 18.13 6.25
N ILE A 117 -7.30 17.13 5.64
CA ILE A 117 -8.62 16.64 6.05
C ILE A 117 -8.45 15.44 6.98
N ALA A 118 -9.10 15.48 8.14
CA ALA A 118 -9.12 14.37 9.09
C ALA A 118 -10.56 14.11 9.56
N VAL A 119 -10.92 12.84 9.74
CA VAL A 119 -12.20 12.45 10.34
C VAL A 119 -12.38 13.16 11.69
N ASP A 120 -13.58 13.68 11.95
CA ASP A 120 -13.94 14.48 13.12
C ASP A 120 -13.22 15.85 13.23
N GLY A 121 -12.39 16.20 12.24
CA GLY A 121 -11.87 17.55 12.06
C GLY A 121 -13.01 18.55 11.83
N ASP A 122 -12.82 19.79 12.29
CA ASP A 122 -13.79 20.86 12.08
C ASP A 122 -13.82 21.29 10.62
N CYS A 123 -15.03 21.55 10.12
CA CYS A 123 -15.26 22.16 8.82
C CYS A 123 -16.38 23.19 8.94
N ASP A 124 -16.31 24.27 8.18
CA ASP A 124 -17.28 25.37 8.23
C ASP A 124 -18.08 25.52 6.92
N LYS A 125 -18.84 26.61 6.82
CA LYS A 125 -19.65 26.94 5.62
C LYS A 125 -18.82 27.20 4.37
N ASP A 126 -17.58 27.66 4.52
CA ASP A 126 -16.69 28.02 3.40
C ASP A 126 -15.82 26.81 3.00
N THR A 127 -15.72 25.83 3.89
CA THR A 127 -15.05 24.55 3.68
C THR A 127 -15.92 23.61 2.81
N CYS A 128 -15.83 23.77 1.49
CA CYS A 128 -16.60 23.00 0.50
C CYS A 128 -15.75 21.96 -0.27
N GLU A 129 -14.47 21.84 0.05
CA GLU A 129 -13.54 20.94 -0.64
C GLU A 129 -13.91 19.49 -0.32
N HIS A 130 -14.42 18.76 -1.30
CA HIS A 130 -14.55 17.32 -1.17
C HIS A 130 -13.33 16.69 -1.81
N CYS A 131 -12.77 15.72 -1.12
CA CYS A 131 -11.66 14.95 -1.63
C CYS A 131 -12.07 13.49 -1.69
N GLY A 132 -11.75 12.84 -2.80
CA GLY A 132 -11.93 11.41 -2.98
C GLY A 132 -10.60 10.73 -3.27
N PHE A 133 -10.46 9.57 -2.66
CA PHE A 133 -9.34 8.66 -2.84
C PHE A 133 -9.91 7.26 -2.98
N CYS A 134 -9.04 6.28 -3.07
CA CYS A 134 -9.48 4.92 -2.95
C CYS A 134 -8.53 4.14 -2.06
N LYS A 135 -9.10 3.12 -1.43
CA LYS A 135 -8.43 2.31 -0.41
C LYS A 135 -9.19 1.00 -0.30
N ASP A 136 -8.44 -0.10 -0.23
CA ASP A 136 -9.00 -1.44 -0.18
C ASP A 136 -9.97 -1.72 -1.34
N LYS A 137 -9.65 -1.21 -2.54
CA LYS A 137 -10.47 -1.34 -3.77
C LYS A 137 -11.84 -0.67 -3.69
N MET A 138 -12.06 0.17 -2.70
CA MET A 138 -13.27 0.96 -2.58
C MET A 138 -12.92 2.44 -2.72
N SER A 139 -13.76 3.17 -3.45
CA SER A 139 -13.63 4.62 -3.49
C SER A 139 -14.19 5.22 -2.21
N HIS A 140 -13.38 6.06 -1.57
CA HIS A 140 -13.74 6.79 -0.36
C HIS A 140 -13.69 8.29 -0.65
N PHE A 141 -14.43 9.06 0.12
CA PHE A 141 -14.39 10.49 0.04
C PHE A 141 -14.70 11.14 1.39
N TYR A 142 -14.11 12.31 1.60
CA TYR A 142 -14.45 13.17 2.71
C TYR A 142 -15.54 14.15 2.31
N ARG A 143 -16.53 14.30 3.19
CA ARG A 143 -17.49 15.40 3.10
C ARG A 143 -17.68 16.09 4.45
N CYS A 144 -18.02 17.37 4.40
CA CYS A 144 -18.35 18.13 5.61
C CYS A 144 -19.79 17.82 6.03
N ASN A 145 -19.96 17.10 7.15
CA ASN A 145 -21.27 16.86 7.76
C ASN A 145 -21.69 18.11 8.56
N ARG A 146 -22.36 19.03 7.87
CA ARG A 146 -22.75 20.33 8.43
C ARG A 146 -23.98 20.23 9.33
N THR A 147 -23.89 20.92 10.45
CA THR A 147 -25.00 21.19 11.36
C THR A 147 -25.58 22.56 11.05
N PHE A 148 -26.83 22.60 10.63
CA PHE A 148 -27.55 23.84 10.34
C PHE A 148 -28.34 24.27 11.57
N PRO A 149 -27.92 25.33 12.28
CA PRO A 149 -28.66 25.82 13.43
C PRO A 149 -30.01 26.38 13.00
N SER A 150 -31.04 26.19 13.84
CA SER A 150 -32.38 26.76 13.61
C SER A 150 -32.41 28.28 13.68
N ASP A 151 -31.44 28.91 14.37
CA ASP A 151 -31.26 30.35 14.33
C ASP A 151 -30.28 30.71 13.18
N PRO A 152 -30.73 31.44 12.14
CA PRO A 152 -29.89 31.81 11.00
C PRO A 152 -28.75 32.78 11.35
N LYS A 153 -28.70 33.31 12.58
CA LYS A 153 -27.58 34.14 13.06
C LYS A 153 -26.43 33.32 13.61
N LEU A 154 -26.64 32.04 13.90
CA LEU A 154 -25.57 31.15 14.36
C LEU A 154 -24.77 30.65 13.17
N GLU A 155 -23.47 30.50 13.36
CA GLU A 155 -22.58 30.00 12.32
C GLU A 155 -22.87 28.53 12.02
N ILE A 156 -22.82 28.18 10.74
CA ILE A 156 -22.88 26.78 10.31
C ILE A 156 -21.53 26.17 10.67
N THR A 157 -21.60 25.12 11.47
CA THR A 157 -20.44 24.30 11.86
C THR A 157 -20.60 22.91 11.27
N GLY A 158 -19.54 22.13 11.23
CA GLY A 158 -19.58 20.78 10.71
C GLY A 158 -18.37 19.97 11.12
N LYS A 159 -18.46 18.67 10.88
CA LYS A 159 -17.36 17.73 11.07
C LYS A 159 -17.09 16.98 9.77
N TRP A 160 -15.82 16.79 9.45
CA TRP A 160 -15.43 15.90 8.35
C TRP A 160 -15.84 14.47 8.68
N VAL A 161 -16.50 13.83 7.73
CA VAL A 161 -16.83 12.42 7.78
C VAL A 161 -16.22 11.74 6.56
N LEU A 162 -15.73 10.52 6.77
CA LEU A 162 -15.29 9.63 5.72
C LEU A 162 -16.46 8.76 5.30
N GLU A 163 -16.76 8.74 4.01
CA GLU A 163 -17.77 7.87 3.41
C GLU A 163 -17.16 7.07 2.27
N SER A 164 -17.83 5.98 1.90
CA SER A 164 -17.43 5.12 0.79
C SER A 164 -18.53 5.10 -0.26
N CYS A 165 -18.14 5.02 -1.52
CA CYS A 165 -19.05 4.66 -2.59
C CYS A 165 -19.45 3.17 -2.48
N ASP A 166 -20.62 2.83 -3.03
CA ASP A 166 -21.01 1.43 -3.21
C ASP A 166 -19.97 0.69 -4.07
N SER A 167 -19.91 -0.64 -3.96
CA SER A 167 -18.86 -1.48 -4.55
C SER A 167 -18.67 -1.38 -6.07
N ASP A 168 -19.66 -0.82 -6.78
CA ASP A 168 -19.69 -0.65 -8.23
C ASP A 168 -19.74 0.83 -8.65
N LEU A 169 -19.42 1.74 -7.73
CA LEU A 169 -19.36 3.18 -7.90
C LEU A 169 -18.02 3.76 -7.43
N TRP A 170 -17.66 4.91 -8.00
CA TRP A 170 -16.40 5.60 -7.79
C TRP A 170 -16.65 7.09 -7.59
N TRP A 171 -15.89 7.74 -6.71
CA TRP A 171 -16.02 9.17 -6.49
C TRP A 171 -15.62 9.94 -7.75
N ASN A 172 -16.59 10.66 -8.31
CA ASN A 172 -16.45 11.49 -9.49
C ASN A 172 -16.41 12.98 -9.07
N PRO A 173 -15.23 13.63 -9.04
CA PRO A 173 -15.12 15.04 -8.68
C PRO A 173 -15.72 15.99 -9.75
N ASP A 174 -15.98 15.47 -10.95
CA ASP A 174 -16.57 16.26 -12.05
C ASP A 174 -18.10 16.35 -11.95
N LEU A 175 -18.74 15.49 -11.15
CA LEU A 175 -20.18 15.58 -10.84
C LEU A 175 -20.45 16.66 -9.78
N LYS A 176 -20.21 17.92 -10.13
CA LYS A 176 -20.50 19.09 -9.30
C LYS A 176 -21.52 20.01 -9.97
N PRO A 177 -22.33 20.75 -9.19
CA PRO A 177 -23.27 21.71 -9.75
C PRO A 177 -22.56 22.77 -10.59
N GLU A 178 -23.20 23.23 -11.68
CA GLU A 178 -22.66 24.30 -12.51
C GLU A 178 -22.38 25.56 -11.66
N GLY A 179 -21.20 26.15 -11.89
CA GLY A 179 -20.75 27.35 -11.17
C GLY A 179 -20.17 27.09 -9.77
N VAL A 180 -20.04 25.84 -9.34
CA VAL A 180 -19.35 25.47 -8.09
C VAL A 180 -17.98 24.87 -8.42
N ALA A 181 -16.93 25.40 -7.79
CA ALA A 181 -15.55 24.97 -8.05
C ALA A 181 -15.26 23.55 -7.51
N VAL A 182 -15.98 23.15 -6.46
CA VAL A 182 -15.72 21.96 -5.64
C VAL A 182 -16.99 21.11 -5.52
N GLY A 183 -16.81 19.81 -5.26
CA GLY A 183 -17.90 18.86 -5.12
C GLY A 183 -17.57 17.51 -5.74
N GLY A 184 -18.62 16.72 -5.97
CA GLY A 184 -18.54 15.41 -6.60
C GLY A 184 -19.66 14.51 -6.09
N ALA A 185 -19.75 13.33 -6.70
CA ALA A 185 -20.67 12.27 -6.29
C ALA A 185 -20.12 10.90 -6.70
N CYS A 186 -20.60 9.83 -6.07
CA CYS A 186 -20.32 8.47 -6.53
C CYS A 186 -21.00 8.19 -7.88
N ASP A 187 -20.26 7.65 -8.83
CA ASP A 187 -20.70 7.42 -10.20
C ASP A 187 -20.12 6.12 -10.79
N LYS A 188 -20.61 5.70 -11.95
CA LYS A 188 -20.05 4.56 -12.68
C LYS A 188 -18.67 4.90 -13.23
N TRP A 189 -17.78 3.90 -13.25
CA TRP A 189 -16.43 4.02 -13.81
C TRP A 189 -16.41 4.66 -15.20
N ASP A 190 -17.31 4.23 -16.09
CA ASP A 190 -17.39 4.71 -17.48
C ASP A 190 -17.82 6.19 -17.59
N ASN A 191 -18.38 6.77 -16.54
CA ASN A 191 -18.78 8.18 -16.48
C ASN A 191 -17.68 9.09 -15.93
N LEU A 192 -16.60 8.51 -15.38
CA LEU A 192 -15.45 9.28 -14.90
C LEU A 192 -14.68 9.90 -16.07
N SER A 193 -14.10 11.07 -15.86
CA SER A 193 -13.16 11.65 -16.83
C SER A 193 -11.94 10.75 -17.02
N PRO A 194 -11.30 10.76 -18.21
CA PRO A 194 -10.08 9.97 -18.45
C PRO A 194 -8.96 10.25 -17.44
N GLU A 195 -8.85 11.49 -16.97
CA GLU A 195 -7.88 11.92 -15.96
C GLU A 195 -8.17 11.25 -14.60
N THR A 196 -9.44 11.26 -14.17
CA THR A 196 -9.87 10.59 -12.94
C THR A 196 -9.68 9.08 -13.03
N GLN A 197 -10.04 8.45 -14.15
CA GLN A 197 -9.80 7.02 -14.37
C GLN A 197 -8.31 6.68 -14.32
N LYS A 198 -7.46 7.52 -14.91
CA LYS A 198 -6.01 7.33 -14.87
C LYS A 198 -5.49 7.39 -13.44
N LYS A 199 -5.94 8.37 -12.65
CA LYS A 199 -5.58 8.50 -11.24
C LYS A 199 -5.89 7.23 -10.44
N TYR A 200 -7.12 6.71 -10.54
CA TYR A 200 -7.49 5.45 -9.87
C TYR A 200 -6.71 4.24 -10.38
N LYS A 201 -6.32 4.21 -11.67
CA LYS A 201 -5.49 3.14 -12.23
C LYS A 201 -4.03 3.20 -11.78
N ASP A 202 -3.51 4.40 -11.55
CA ASP A 202 -2.14 4.61 -11.10
C ASP A 202 -2.02 4.37 -9.57
N ASP A 203 -3.14 4.43 -8.84
CA ASP A 203 -3.20 4.14 -7.40
C ASP A 203 -3.21 2.63 -7.12
N LYS A 204 -2.12 2.15 -6.51
CA LYS A 204 -1.93 0.73 -6.18
C LYS A 204 -2.95 0.18 -5.17
N SER A 205 -3.58 1.05 -4.38
CA SER A 205 -4.62 0.65 -3.43
C SER A 205 -5.99 0.41 -4.10
N CYS A 206 -6.11 0.75 -5.39
CA CYS A 206 -7.35 0.76 -6.17
C CYS A 206 -7.41 -0.28 -7.27
N VAL A 207 -6.26 -0.70 -7.75
CA VAL A 207 -6.15 -1.73 -8.77
C VAL A 207 -5.88 -3.06 -8.09
N ASP A 208 -6.71 -4.06 -8.39
CA ASP A 208 -6.29 -5.46 -8.25
C ASP A 208 -5.16 -5.66 -9.27
N ILE A 209 -3.92 -5.48 -8.82
CA ILE A 209 -2.74 -5.90 -9.57
C ILE A 209 -2.73 -7.43 -9.39
N PRO A 210 -3.18 -8.24 -10.37
CA PRO A 210 -3.01 -9.67 -10.23
C PRO A 210 -1.51 -9.92 -10.01
N PRO A 211 -1.11 -10.69 -8.97
CA PRO A 211 0.30 -10.87 -8.63
C PRO A 211 1.07 -11.68 -9.70
N VAL A 212 0.39 -12.07 -10.77
CA VAL A 212 0.87 -12.90 -11.85
C VAL A 212 0.64 -12.19 -13.17
N CYS A 213 1.69 -12.17 -13.99
CA CYS A 213 1.62 -11.89 -15.41
C CYS A 213 0.42 -12.62 -16.02
N ALA A 214 -0.40 -11.91 -16.80
CA ALA A 214 -1.48 -12.55 -17.54
C ALA A 214 -1.05 -12.75 -18.99
N TRP A 215 -1.28 -13.97 -19.49
CA TRP A 215 -1.04 -14.33 -20.89
C TRP A 215 -2.35 -14.80 -21.50
N GLY A 216 -2.59 -14.45 -22.76
CA GLY A 216 -3.82 -14.86 -23.40
C GLY A 216 -3.81 -14.81 -24.92
N GLN A 217 -4.89 -15.32 -25.51
CA GLN A 217 -5.21 -15.16 -26.91
C GLN A 217 -6.55 -14.46 -27.04
N ASP A 218 -6.70 -13.60 -28.05
CA ASP A 218 -8.01 -13.11 -28.45
C ASP A 218 -8.77 -14.23 -29.17
N GLU A 219 -10.11 -14.20 -29.12
CA GLU A 219 -10.94 -15.25 -29.71
C GLU A 219 -10.69 -15.46 -31.22
N ALA A 220 -10.39 -14.37 -31.94
CA ALA A 220 -10.07 -14.42 -33.36
C ALA A 220 -8.69 -15.05 -33.65
N ASP A 221 -7.81 -15.10 -32.66
CA ASP A 221 -6.44 -15.60 -32.77
C ASP A 221 -6.29 -17.01 -32.14
N LYS A 222 -7.39 -17.65 -31.72
CA LYS A 222 -7.35 -19.03 -31.19
C LYS A 222 -6.64 -19.97 -32.17
N CYS A 223 -5.75 -20.81 -31.62
CA CYS A 223 -4.95 -21.75 -32.40
C CYS A 223 -4.07 -21.08 -33.46
N SER A 224 -3.62 -19.85 -33.20
CA SER A 224 -2.59 -19.17 -33.99
C SER A 224 -1.28 -19.08 -33.23
N GLU A 225 -0.25 -18.54 -33.89
CA GLU A 225 1.01 -18.17 -33.27
C GLU A 225 0.88 -16.91 -32.40
N ARG A 226 -0.16 -16.09 -32.57
CA ARG A 226 -0.29 -14.78 -31.90
C ARG A 226 -0.84 -14.93 -30.50
N TYR A 227 -0.29 -14.22 -29.53
CA TYR A 227 -0.79 -14.16 -28.16
C TYR A 227 -0.49 -12.77 -27.58
N TRP A 228 -1.02 -12.48 -26.40
CA TRP A 228 -0.74 -11.24 -25.69
C TRP A 228 -0.20 -11.50 -24.30
N TYR A 229 0.61 -10.55 -23.84
CA TYR A 229 1.12 -10.42 -22.48
C TYR A 229 0.56 -9.15 -21.85
N LEU A 230 0.14 -9.25 -20.60
CA LEU A 230 -0.27 -8.10 -19.80
C LEU A 230 0.60 -8.05 -18.54
N ASP A 231 1.43 -7.01 -18.46
CA ASP A 231 2.23 -6.74 -17.29
C ASP A 231 1.36 -6.09 -16.19
N PRO A 232 1.21 -6.75 -15.04
CA PRO A 232 0.37 -6.23 -13.97
C PRO A 232 0.98 -4.99 -13.30
N ALA A 233 2.30 -4.75 -13.42
CA ALA A 233 2.94 -3.58 -12.84
C ALA A 233 2.70 -2.29 -13.63
N THR A 234 2.50 -2.39 -14.95
CA THR A 234 2.28 -1.22 -15.81
C THR A 234 0.80 -1.04 -16.16
N MET A 235 0.02 -2.13 -16.22
CA MET A 235 -1.43 -2.14 -16.51
C MET A 235 -1.84 -1.37 -17.77
N SER A 236 -0.87 -0.90 -18.57
CA SER A 236 -1.11 0.20 -19.49
C SER A 236 -1.41 -0.29 -20.89
N GLU A 237 -0.81 -1.40 -21.35
CA GLU A 237 -1.07 -1.96 -22.69
C GLU A 237 -0.89 -3.48 -22.72
N LYS A 238 -1.78 -4.17 -23.45
CA LYS A 238 -1.55 -5.56 -23.87
C LYS A 238 -0.42 -5.56 -24.91
N GLU A 239 0.68 -6.22 -24.61
CA GLU A 239 1.75 -6.43 -25.58
C GLU A 239 1.40 -7.62 -26.46
N ASN A 240 1.33 -7.42 -27.78
CA ASN A 240 1.09 -8.50 -28.73
C ASN A 240 2.41 -9.19 -29.10
N LEU A 241 2.43 -10.51 -28.94
CA LEU A 241 3.58 -11.37 -29.18
C LEU A 241 3.22 -12.47 -30.18
N SER A 242 4.23 -13.18 -30.68
CA SER A 242 4.03 -14.33 -31.57
C SER A 242 4.99 -15.47 -31.21
N CYS A 243 4.48 -16.69 -31.32
CA CYS A 243 5.27 -17.90 -31.15
C CYS A 243 6.32 -18.03 -32.26
N PRO A 244 7.43 -18.74 -32.00
CA PRO A 244 8.35 -19.13 -33.06
C PRO A 244 7.65 -19.89 -34.19
N SER A 245 8.16 -19.77 -35.40
CA SER A 245 7.55 -20.36 -36.59
C SER A 245 7.27 -21.87 -36.43
N GLY A 246 6.04 -22.28 -36.75
CA GLY A 246 5.57 -23.66 -36.64
C GLY A 246 5.04 -24.06 -35.26
N LEU A 247 5.02 -23.13 -34.29
CA LEU A 247 4.39 -23.32 -32.98
C LEU A 247 3.14 -22.44 -32.87
N LEU A 248 2.19 -22.91 -32.08
CA LEU A 248 0.97 -22.19 -31.72
C LEU A 248 0.96 -21.96 -30.21
N TRP A 249 0.28 -20.91 -29.78
CA TRP A 249 0.09 -20.65 -28.36
C TRP A 249 -0.92 -21.65 -27.76
N ASP A 250 -0.52 -22.33 -26.68
CA ASP A 250 -1.37 -23.21 -25.90
C ASP A 250 -1.85 -22.48 -24.64
N GLN A 251 -3.10 -22.00 -24.66
CA GLN A 251 -3.68 -21.27 -23.54
C GLN A 251 -3.72 -22.08 -22.23
N ALA A 252 -3.81 -23.41 -22.30
CA ALA A 252 -3.94 -24.24 -21.10
C ALA A 252 -2.63 -24.37 -20.33
N THR A 253 -1.50 -24.25 -21.03
CA THR A 253 -0.15 -24.37 -20.46
C THR A 253 0.65 -23.07 -20.51
N GLU A 254 0.04 -22.00 -21.05
CA GLU A 254 0.63 -20.67 -21.21
C GLU A 254 2.00 -20.72 -21.91
N THR A 255 2.11 -21.49 -23.00
CA THR A 255 3.38 -21.62 -23.74
C THR A 255 3.18 -21.95 -25.21
N CYS A 256 4.23 -21.78 -26.03
CA CYS A 256 4.21 -22.13 -27.45
C CYS A 256 4.50 -23.62 -27.66
N ARG A 257 3.59 -24.34 -28.32
CA ARG A 257 3.71 -25.79 -28.58
C ARG A 257 3.38 -26.11 -30.03
N SER A 258 3.84 -27.26 -30.50
CA SER A 258 3.45 -27.75 -31.82
C SER A 258 1.94 -28.06 -31.83
N CYS A 259 1.27 -27.77 -32.95
CA CYS A 259 -0.17 -27.97 -33.13
C CYS A 259 -0.67 -29.35 -32.64
N ALA A 260 0.04 -30.44 -32.96
CA ALA A 260 -0.30 -31.81 -32.54
C ALA A 260 -0.34 -32.06 -31.01
N ASN A 261 0.11 -31.11 -30.20
CA ASN A 261 0.18 -31.19 -28.74
C ASN A 261 -0.82 -30.25 -28.04
N ILE A 262 -1.74 -29.64 -28.80
CA ILE A 262 -2.74 -28.71 -28.28
C ILE A 262 -4.13 -29.30 -28.55
N ASP A 263 -4.73 -29.90 -27.52
CA ASP A 263 -5.98 -30.66 -27.64
C ASP A 263 -7.17 -29.81 -28.15
N ALA A 264 -7.09 -28.49 -27.99
CA ALA A 264 -8.15 -27.55 -28.40
C ALA A 264 -8.06 -27.11 -29.87
N CYS A 265 -7.02 -27.51 -30.61
CA CYS A 265 -6.75 -27.02 -31.95
C CYS A 265 -6.82 -28.15 -32.99
N GLU A 266 -7.57 -27.94 -34.06
CA GLU A 266 -7.58 -28.85 -35.20
C GLU A 266 -6.43 -28.53 -36.15
N CYS A 267 -5.59 -29.54 -36.36
CA CYS A 267 -4.39 -29.58 -37.17
C CYS A 267 -4.46 -30.85 -38.02
#